data_AF-A0A6F8UX59-F1
#
_entry.id   AF-A0A6F8UX59-F1
#
_cell.length_a   1.000
_cell.length_b   1.000
_cell.length_c   1.000
_cell.angle_alpha   90.00
_cell.angle_beta   90.00
_cell.angle_gamma   90.00
#
_symmetry.space_group_name_H-M   'P 1'
#
loop_
_entity.id
_entity.type
_entity.pdbx_description
1 polymer ?
#
loop_
_entity_poly.entity_id
_entity_poly.type
_entity_poly.pdbx_seq_one_letter_code
_entity_poly.pdbx_strand_id
1 'polypeptide(L)' 'MKLPIVIHTEEDYDRAQQRVAELNAMPDGAEKERELQALAEAMLAFELRRDDADD' A
#
# COMPACT_ATOMS: atom_id res chain seq x y z
N MET A 1 -1.02 -17.27 5.18
CA MET A 1 -0.12 -16.32 4.49
C MET A 1 -1.01 -15.23 3.91
N LYS A 2 -0.95 -14.00 4.44
CA LYS A 2 -1.68 -12.86 3.87
C LYS A 2 -1.01 -12.57 2.52
N LEU A 3 -1.78 -12.57 1.43
CA LEU A 3 -1.25 -12.38 0.07
C LEU A 3 -0.49 -11.04 0.01
N PRO A 4 0.63 -10.96 -0.74
CA PRO A 4 1.31 -9.68 -0.94
C PRO A 4 0.34 -8.71 -1.59
N ILE A 5 0.24 -7.51 -1.03
CA ILE A 5 -0.50 -6.40 -1.64
C ILE A 5 0.35 -5.92 -2.81
N VAL A 6 -0.19 -5.96 -4.02
CA VAL A 6 0.51 -5.49 -5.22
C VAL A 6 -0.37 -4.46 -5.91
N ILE A 7 0.21 -3.29 -6.18
CA ILE A 7 -0.47 -2.16 -6.80
C ILE A 7 0.01 -2.07 -8.25
N HIS A 8 -0.87 -2.34 -9.21
CA HIS A 8 -0.52 -2.30 -10.63
C HIS A 8 -1.14 -1.13 -11.38
N THR A 9 -2.17 -0.52 -10.80
CA THR A 9 -2.97 0.54 -11.41
C THR A 9 -3.20 1.67 -10.43
N GLU A 10 -3.63 2.82 -10.93
CA GLU A 10 -4.06 3.93 -10.07
C GLU A 10 -5.27 3.55 -9.20
N GLU A 11 -6.18 2.71 -9.69
CA GLU A 11 -7.31 2.22 -8.89
C GLU A 11 -6.83 1.36 -7.70
N ASP A 12 -5.81 0.53 -7.90
CA ASP A 12 -5.20 -0.23 -6.78
C ASP A 12 -4.51 0.70 -5.78
N TYR A 13 -3.91 1.79 -6.27
CA TYR A 13 -3.24 2.78 -5.44
C TYR A 13 -4.25 3.54 -4.57
N ASP A 14 -5.38 3.97 -5.14
CA ASP A 14 -6.49 4.58 -4.40
C ASP A 14 -7.06 3.63 -3.33
N ARG A 15 -7.23 2.35 -3.67
CA ARG A 15 -7.67 1.32 -2.71
C ARG A 15 -6.66 1.14 -1.57
N ALA A 16 -5.37 1.16 -1.88
CA ALA A 16 -4.32 1.08 -0.87
C ALA A 16 -4.35 2.30 0.06
N GLN A 17 -4.54 3.51 -0.48
CA GLN A 17 -4.70 4.73 0.32
C GLN A 17 -5.93 4.66 1.24
N GLN A 18 -7.07 4.20 0.72
CA GLN A 18 -8.27 4.00 1.53
C GLN A 18 -8.02 3.01 2.66
N ARG A 19 -7.29 1.92 2.38
CA ARG A 19 -6.94 0.92 3.39
C ARG A 19 -6.02 1.46 4.47
N VAL A 20 -5.04 2.30 4.11
CA VAL A 20 -4.20 3.01 5.08
C VAL A 20 -5.03 3.90 5.98
N ALA A 21 -6.01 4.64 5.44
CA ALA A 21 -6.91 5.47 6.21
C ALA A 21 -7.77 4.65 7.20
N GLU A 22 -8.32 3.52 6.77
CA GLU A 22 -9.05 2.58 7.64
C GLU A 22 -8.17 2.04 8.77
N LEU A 23 -6.96 1.58 8.44
CA LEU A 23 -6.03 1.05 9.43
C LEU A 23 -5.60 2.11 10.45
N ASN A 24 -5.37 3.35 10.01
CA ASN A 24 -5.04 4.45 10.90
C ASN A 24 -6.18 4.82 11.87
N ALA A 25 -7.43 4.56 11.51
CA ALA A 25 -8.58 4.71 12.40
C ALA A 25 -8.76 3.56 13.40
N MET A 26 -8.09 2.42 13.18
CA MET A 26 -8.07 1.29 14.11
C MET A 26 -7.01 1.49 15.21
N PRO A 27 -7.22 0.92 16.41
CA PRO A 27 -6.21 0.94 17.47
C PRO A 27 -4.90 0.30 17.02
N ASP A 28 -3.80 0.79 17.59
CA ASP A 28 -2.46 0.31 17.26
C ASP A 28 -2.26 -1.14 17.68
N GLY A 29 -1.57 -1.89 16.83
CA GLY A 29 -1.26 -3.29 17.05
C GLY A 29 -0.30 -3.82 16.00
N ALA A 30 0.43 -4.88 16.35
CA ALA A 30 1.45 -5.46 15.49
C ALA A 30 0.92 -5.91 14.11
N GLU A 31 -0.37 -6.27 14.01
CA GLU A 31 -0.99 -6.61 12.73
C GLU A 31 -1.24 -5.36 11.86
N LYS A 32 -1.70 -4.26 12.47
CA LYS A 32 -1.88 -2.97 11.79
C LYS A 32 -0.54 -2.46 11.25
N GLU A 33 0.50 -2.45 12.08
CA GLU A 33 1.84 -2.00 11.67
C GLU A 33 2.39 -2.81 10.50
N ARG A 34 2.25 -4.15 10.54
CA ARG A 34 2.66 -5.01 9.43
C ARG A 34 1.89 -4.73 8.14
N GLU A 35 0.59 -4.49 8.24
CA GLU A 35 -0.24 -4.20 7.08
C GLU A 35 0.06 -2.82 6.49
N LEU A 36 0.26 -1.81 7.35
CA LEU A 36 0.71 -0.47 6.94
C LEU A 36 2.07 -0.51 6.25
N GLN A 37 3.02 -1.30 6.79
CA GLN A 37 4.32 -1.46 6.16
C GLN A 37 4.20 -2.12 4.78
N ALA A 38 3.42 -3.19 4.66
CA ALA A 38 3.20 -3.85 3.38
C ALA A 38 2.51 -2.95 2.34
N LEU A 39 1.56 -2.11 2.78
CA LEU A 39 0.92 -1.10 1.93
C LEU A 39 1.91 -0.04 1.45
N ALA A 40 2.75 0.48 2.35
CA ALA A 40 3.77 1.46 2.01
C ALA A 40 4.79 0.92 1.00
N GLU A 41 5.26 -0.32 1.20
CA GLU A 41 6.17 -0.99 0.27
C GLU A 41 5.53 -1.18 -1.12
N ALA A 42 4.25 -1.58 -1.18
CA ALA A 42 3.54 -1.75 -2.44
C ALA A 42 3.30 -0.43 -3.18
N MET A 43 2.97 0.65 -2.45
CA MET A 43 2.76 2.00 -3.01
C MET A 43 4.06 2.57 -3.58
N LEU A 44 5.16 2.45 -2.83
CA LEU A 44 6.48 2.88 -3.28
C LEU A 44 6.91 2.11 -4.53
N ALA A 45 6.70 0.78 -4.56
CA ALA A 45 7.05 -0.03 -5.74
C ALA A 45 6.23 0.36 -6.99
N PHE A 46 4.99 0.81 -6.82
CA PHE A 46 4.20 1.34 -7.93
C PHE A 46 4.73 2.71 -8.40
N GLU A 47 5.00 3.63 -7.48
CA GLU A 47 5.55 4.96 -7.79
C GLU A 47 6.88 4.86 -8.54
N LEU A 48 7.81 4.03 -8.06
CA LEU A 48 9.09 3.80 -8.73
C LEU A 48 8.92 3.29 -10.17
N ARG A 49 7.98 2.36 -10.39
CA ARG A 49 7.69 1.87 -11.75
C ARG A 49 7.08 2.93 -12.66
N ARG A 50 6.33 3.87 -12.09
CA ARG A 50 5.74 4.98 -12.85
C ARG A 50 6.81 6.00 -13.22
N ASP A 51 7.65 6.37 -12.26
CA ASP A 51 8.76 7.28 -12.48
C ASP A 51 9.76 6.71 -13.53
N ASP A 52 10.05 5.40 -13.49
CA ASP A 52 10.88 4.72 -14.49
C ASP A 52 10.23 4.62 -15.89
N ALA A 53 8.90 4.76 -15.99
CA ALA A 53 8.16 4.63 -17.25
C ALA A 53 7.98 5.98 -17.99
N ASP A 54 8.18 7.09 -17.27
CA ASP A 54 8.03 8.46 -17.80
C ASP A 54 9.37 9.08 -18.30
N ASP A 55 10.49 8.33 -18.24
CA ASP A 55 11.85 8.71 -18.72
C ASP A 55 12.21 8.04 -20.07
#